data_AF-A0A387HBD8-F1
#
_entry.id   AF-A0A387HBD8-F1
#
_cell.length_a   1.000
_cell.length_b   1.000
_cell.length_c   1.000
_cell.angle_alpha   90.00
_cell.angle_beta   90.00
_cell.angle_gamma   90.00
#
_symmetry.space_group_name_H-M   'P 1'
#
loop_
_entity.id
_entity.type
_entity.pdbx_description
1 polymer ?
#
loop_
_entity_poly.entity_id
_entity_poly.type
_entity_poly.pdbx_seq_one_letter_code
_entity_poly.pdbx_strand_id
1 'polypeptide(L)'
;MPAPYAAAFRAVRRHLFLPGRIWVRDGHGGYRPLDRSADPDAWARAAYSDQPLVTQLAEGAPKSSASIPSMVLHQLELAGIADLARQGDATTVTVS
;
A
#
# COMPACT_ATOMS: atom_id res chain seq x y z
N MET A 1 -13.88 2.53 -9.09
CA MET A 1 -13.09 3.65 -8.53
C MET A 1 -13.72 4.96 -8.93
N PRO A 2 -14.07 5.84 -7.98
CA PRO A 2 -14.19 7.26 -8.27
C PRO A 2 -12.86 7.80 -8.82
N ALA A 3 -12.91 8.60 -9.88
CA ALA A 3 -11.74 9.10 -10.60
C ALA A 3 -10.62 9.77 -9.75
N PRO A 4 -10.89 10.54 -8.68
CA PRO A 4 -9.82 11.30 -8.01
C PRO A 4 -8.78 10.42 -7.29
N TYR A 5 -9.16 9.25 -6.79
CA TYR A 5 -8.25 8.39 -6.02
C TYR A 5 -7.32 7.55 -6.92
N ALA A 6 -7.72 7.30 -8.17
CA ALA A 6 -6.97 6.45 -9.09
C ALA A 6 -5.66 7.12 -9.55
N ALA A 7 -5.65 8.45 -9.62
CA ALA A 7 -4.47 9.24 -9.93
C ALA A 7 -3.49 9.26 -8.74
N ALA A 8 -4.00 9.50 -7.53
CA ALA A 8 -3.20 9.53 -6.30
C ALA A 8 -2.49 8.19 -6.05
N PHE A 9 -3.17 7.05 -6.21
CA PHE A 9 -2.56 5.73 -6.03
C PHE A 9 -1.55 5.35 -7.11
N ARG A 10 -1.72 5.83 -8.35
CA ARG A 10 -0.70 5.68 -9.41
C ARG A 10 0.56 6.52 -9.13
N ALA A 11 0.43 7.64 -8.43
CA ALA A 11 1.55 8.50 -8.07
C ALA A 11 2.38 7.97 -6.89
N VAL A 12 1.82 7.11 -6.04
CA VAL A 12 2.53 6.55 -4.89
C VAL A 12 3.48 5.44 -5.33
N ARG A 13 4.78 5.68 -5.11
CA ARG A 13 5.84 4.69 -5.28
C ARG A 13 5.79 3.65 -4.15
N ARG A 14 4.85 2.71 -4.23
CA ARG A 14 4.58 1.65 -3.23
C ARG A 14 5.83 0.89 -2.78
N HIS A 15 6.81 0.71 -3.67
CA HIS A 15 8.07 0.05 -3.35
C HIS A 15 8.92 0.76 -2.28
N LEU A 16 8.73 2.06 -2.04
CA LEU A 16 9.46 2.82 -1.02
C LEU A 16 9.08 2.42 0.40
N PHE A 17 7.90 1.83 0.60
CA PHE A 17 7.40 1.41 1.91
C PHE A 17 7.64 -0.07 2.19
N LEU A 18 8.29 -0.78 1.27
CA LEU A 18 8.56 -2.21 1.41
C LEU A 18 10.04 -2.46 1.72
N PRO A 19 10.35 -3.41 2.63
CA PRO A 19 11.72 -3.86 2.85
C PRO A 19 12.28 -4.54 1.60
N GLY A 20 13.61 -4.72 1.59
CA GLY A 20 14.31 -5.41 0.49
C GLY A 20 13.85 -6.85 0.27
N ARG A 21 13.41 -7.53 1.35
CA ARG A 21 12.85 -8.88 1.30
C ARG A 21 11.37 -8.86 1.63
N ILE A 22 10.56 -9.50 0.79
CA ILE A 22 9.12 -9.71 1.01
C ILE A 22 8.79 -11.20 0.83
N TRP A 23 7.64 -11.61 1.34
CA TRP A 23 7.16 -12.98 1.21
C TRP A 23 5.77 -13.01 0.57
N VAL A 24 5.63 -13.85 -0.45
CA VAL A 24 4.37 -14.09 -1.16
C VAL A 24 3.87 -15.50 -0.86
N ARG A 25 2.56 -15.73 -0.97
CA ARG A 25 2.02 -17.09 -0.88
C ARG A 25 2.61 -17.97 -1.99
N ASP A 26 2.96 -19.20 -1.64
CA ASP A 26 3.51 -20.19 -2.58
C ASP A 26 2.43 -21.08 -3.23
N GLY A 27 1.18 -21.00 -2.76
CA GLY A 27 0.08 -21.85 -3.24
C GLY A 27 -0.06 -23.18 -2.49
N HIS A 28 0.86 -23.51 -1.58
CA HIS A 28 0.89 -24.75 -0.80
C HIS A 28 0.69 -24.51 0.71
N GLY A 29 0.23 -23.32 1.09
CA GLY A 29 0.03 -22.90 2.48
C GLY A 29 1.25 -22.24 3.11
N GLY A 30 2.37 -22.18 2.41
CA GLY A 30 3.61 -21.57 2.87
C GLY A 30 3.85 -20.17 2.31
N TYR A 31 5.11 -19.77 2.36
CA TYR A 31 5.59 -18.46 1.92
C TYR A 31 6.89 -18.61 1.13
N ARG A 32 6.95 -17.97 -0.02
CA ARG A 32 8.14 -17.87 -0.86
C ARG A 32 8.78 -16.50 -0.69
N PRO A 33 10.08 -16.41 -0.34
CA PRO A 33 10.78 -15.14 -0.27
C PRO A 33 11.04 -14.57 -1.67
N LEU A 34 10.99 -13.24 -1.77
CA LEU A 34 11.43 -12.45 -2.91
C LEU A 34 12.37 -11.37 -2.39
N ASP A 35 13.54 -11.27 -3.00
CA ASP A 35 14.58 -10.33 -2.65
C ASP A 35 14.79 -9.31 -3.77
N ARG A 36 14.72 -8.02 -3.44
CA ARG A 36 14.90 -6.93 -4.40
C ARG A 36 16.28 -6.95 -5.06
N SER A 37 17.31 -7.39 -4.34
CA SER A 37 18.68 -7.47 -4.87
C SER A 37 18.93 -8.71 -5.75
N ALA A 38 18.20 -9.81 -5.51
CA ALA A 38 18.41 -11.06 -6.23
C ALA A 38 17.53 -11.17 -7.48
N ASP A 39 16.27 -10.70 -7.39
CA ASP A 39 15.32 -10.69 -8.50
C ASP A 39 14.45 -9.42 -8.41
N PRO A 40 15.00 -8.26 -8.86
CA PRO A 40 14.30 -6.98 -8.77
C PRO A 40 12.99 -6.96 -9.54
N ASP A 41 12.88 -7.71 -10.64
CA ASP A 41 11.70 -7.74 -11.49
C ASP A 41 10.56 -8.54 -10.84
N ALA A 42 10.83 -9.74 -10.32
CA ALA A 42 9.82 -10.50 -9.59
C ALA A 42 9.40 -9.79 -8.31
N TRP A 43 10.36 -9.16 -7.61
CA TRP A 43 10.09 -8.34 -6.45
C TRP A 43 9.17 -7.16 -6.79
N ALA A 44 9.44 -6.42 -7.88
CA ALA A 44 8.63 -5.29 -8.31
C ALA A 44 7.22 -5.73 -8.74
N ARG A 45 7.09 -6.82 -9.51
CA ARG A 45 5.78 -7.38 -9.87
C ARG A 45 4.94 -7.70 -8.64
N ALA A 46 5.54 -8.32 -7.62
CA ALA A 46 4.85 -8.60 -6.36
C ALA A 46 4.50 -7.32 -5.60
N ALA A 47 5.42 -6.36 -5.50
CA ALA A 47 5.23 -5.09 -4.81
C ALA A 47 4.01 -4.28 -5.32
N TYR A 48 3.73 -4.38 -6.61
CA TYR A 48 2.59 -3.71 -7.27
C TYR A 48 1.38 -4.62 -7.51
N SER A 49 1.41 -5.87 -7.01
CA SER A 49 0.25 -6.77 -7.08
C SER A 49 -0.81 -6.39 -6.03
N ASP A 50 -2.08 -6.67 -6.34
CA ASP A 50 -3.20 -6.50 -5.40
C ASP A 50 -3.33 -7.72 -4.47
N GLN A 51 -2.23 -8.10 -3.84
CA GLN A 51 -2.17 -9.22 -2.91
C GLN A 51 -1.51 -8.80 -1.60
N PRO A 52 -1.84 -9.46 -0.48
CA PRO A 52 -1.17 -9.20 0.78
C PRO A 52 0.29 -9.65 0.68
N LEU A 53 1.21 -8.77 1.07
CA LEU A 53 2.64 -9.06 1.11
C LEU A 53 3.07 -9.14 2.56
N VAL A 54 3.67 -10.26 2.95
CA VAL A 54 4.30 -10.37 4.27
C VAL A 54 5.64 -9.65 4.21
N THR A 55 5.89 -8.76 5.17
CA THR A 55 7.11 -7.94 5.26
C THR A 55 8.00 -8.38 6.42
N GLN A 56 7.46 -9.18 7.35
CA GLN A 56 8.23 -9.85 8.40
C GLN A 56 7.64 -11.23 8.67
N LEU A 57 8.48 -12.26 8.58
CA LEU A 57 8.15 -13.65 8.87
C LEU A 57 9.08 -14.15 9.98
N ALA A 58 8.53 -14.72 11.06
CA ALA A 58 9.30 -15.32 12.14
C ALA A 58 8.69 -16.68 12.51
N GLU A 59 9.52 -17.72 12.64
CA GLU A 59 9.07 -19.08 13.00
C GLU A 59 7.97 -19.63 12.06
N GLY A 60 8.00 -19.25 10.78
CA GLY A 60 6.97 -19.64 9.79
C GLY A 60 5.65 -18.87 9.89
N ALA A 61 5.51 -17.96 10.86
CA ALA A 61 4.32 -17.14 11.05
C ALA A 61 4.56 -15.67 10.61
N PRO A 62 3.60 -15.03 9.90
CA PRO A 62 3.66 -13.60 9.60
C PRO A 62 3.59 -12.77 10.88
N LYS A 63 4.58 -11.89 11.05
CA LYS A 63 4.60 -10.90 12.13
C LYS A 63 4.15 -9.53 11.66
N SER A 64 4.39 -9.21 10.38
CA SER A 64 3.97 -7.95 9.77
C SER A 64 3.66 -8.16 8.29
N SER A 65 2.70 -7.40 7.78
CA SER A 65 2.27 -7.45 6.39
C SER A 65 1.88 -6.07 5.89
N ALA A 66 2.13 -5.82 4.61
CA ALA A 66 1.56 -4.70 3.90
C ALA A 66 0.21 -5.12 3.31
N SER A 67 -0.84 -4.40 3.69
CA SER A 67 -2.21 -4.67 3.25
C SER A 67 -2.39 -4.51 1.74
N ILE A 68 -3.46 -5.14 1.26
CA ILE A 68 -3.94 -5.03 -0.11
C ILE A 68 -4.27 -3.55 -0.39
N PRO A 69 -3.67 -2.92 -1.42
CA PRO A 69 -3.87 -1.51 -1.68
C PRO A 69 -5.34 -1.16 -1.92
N SER A 70 -6.12 -2.04 -2.56
CA SER A 70 -7.56 -1.85 -2.74
C SER A 70 -8.37 -1.85 -1.43
N MET A 71 -7.94 -2.60 -0.42
CA MET A 71 -8.61 -2.62 0.89
C MET A 71 -8.34 -1.35 1.70
N VAL A 72 -7.11 -0.81 1.63
CA VAL A 72 -6.78 0.50 2.24
C VAL A 72 -7.62 1.59 1.60
N LEU A 73 -7.80 1.54 0.27
CA LEU A 73 -8.66 2.47 -0.44
C LEU A 73 -10.11 2.41 0.04
N HIS A 74 -10.68 1.22 0.21
CA HIS A 74 -12.03 1.07 0.74
C HIS A 74 -12.19 1.67 2.15
N GLN A 75 -11.19 1.50 3.01
CA GLN A 75 -11.20 2.11 4.35
C GLN A 75 -11.12 3.65 4.30
N LEU A 76 -10.34 4.22 3.37
CA LEU A 76 -10.26 5.68 3.19
C LEU A 76 -11.55 6.27 2.62
N GLU A 77 -12.25 5.53 1.75
CA GLU A 77 -13.59 5.92 1.25
C GLU A 77 -14.61 5.94 2.39
N LEU A 78 -14.60 4.92 3.26
CA LEU A 78 -15.49 4.85 4.43
C LEU A 78 -15.17 5.91 5.50
N ALA A 79 -13.90 6.32 5.63
CA ALA A 79 -13.48 7.36 6.57
C ALA A 79 -13.83 8.79 6.11
N GLY A 80 -14.44 8.99 4.93
CA GLY A 80 -14.98 10.28 4.51
C GLY A 80 -13.93 11.34 4.15
N ILE A 81 -12.67 10.95 3.91
CA ILE A 81 -11.57 11.91 3.63
C ILE A 81 -11.74 12.59 2.25
N ALA A 82 -12.76 12.22 1.47
CA ALA A 82 -13.20 12.95 0.28
C ALA A 82 -13.69 14.37 0.56
N ASP A 83 -14.21 14.63 1.77
CA ASP A 83 -14.98 15.85 2.05
C ASP A 83 -14.12 17.03 2.53
N LEU A 84 -12.91 16.76 3.06
CA LEU A 84 -12.00 17.79 3.56
C LEU A 84 -11.26 18.54 2.44
N ALA A 85 -11.15 17.98 1.24
CA ALA A 85 -10.47 18.64 0.12
C ALA A 85 -11.29 19.77 -0.53
N ARG A 86 -12.59 19.90 -0.20
CA ARG A 86 -13.48 20.93 -0.75
C ARG A 86 -13.65 22.15 0.15
N GLN A 87 -13.26 22.08 1.42
CA GLN A 87 -13.47 23.15 2.42
C GLN A 87 -12.24 24.04 2.63
N GLY A 88 -11.23 23.94 1.76
CA GLY A 88 -10.01 24.74 1.82
C GLY A 88 -10.06 25.99 0.92
N ASP A 89 -11.14 26.75 0.92
CA ASP A 89 -11.10 28.14 0.45
C ASP A 89 -12.16 28.98 1.18
N ALA A 90 -11.81 30.24 1.48
CA ALA A 90 -12.52 31.23 2.28
C ALA A 90 -12.50 31.03 3.82
N THR A 91 -11.47 31.57 4.48
CA THR A 91 -11.63 32.69 5.44
C THR A 91 -10.25 33.22 5.83
N THR A 92 -9.88 34.37 5.27
CA THR A 92 -8.82 35.24 5.80
C THR A 92 -9.25 35.71 7.19
N VAL A 93 -8.56 35.26 8.24
CA VAL A 93 -8.68 35.85 9.58
C VAL A 93 -7.58 36.90 9.73
N THR A 94 -7.93 38.17 9.56
CA THR A 94 -7.10 39.29 10.02
C THR A 94 -7.30 39.41 11.53
N VAL A 95 -6.20 39.30 12.29
CA VAL A 95 -6.14 39.72 13.69
C VAL A 95 -5.30 40.99 13.77
N SER A 96 -5.97 42.09 14.14
CA SER A 96 -5.56 43.20 15.01
C SER A 96 -6.32 44.47 14.66
#